data_AF-A0AAV6Q8E2-F1
#
_entry.id   AF-A0AAV6Q8E2-F1
#
_cell.length_a   1.000
_cell.length_b   1.000
_cell.length_c   1.000
_cell.angle_alpha   90.00
_cell.angle_beta   90.00
_cell.angle_gamma   90.00
#
_symmetry.space_group_name_H-M   'P 1'
#
loop_
_entity.id
_entity.type
_entity.pdbx_description
1 polymer ?
#
loop_
_entity_poly.entity_id
_entity_poly.type
_entity_poly.pdbx_seq_one_letter_code
_entity_poly.pdbx_strand_id
1 'polypeptide(L)'
;MFKSRSAWFSSSVSQECRTFWIQQGGTIAGWRGADYLFSEDAACADTLRIFESKCFLRDKVTVFHSLFLTTCEGRQSFKSVCIGHYVLPPASVQDEVRHVVGRLIWESEDESSEAECSQDEFTEGDKSRSKCVIQW
;
A
#
# COMPACT_ATOMS: atom_id res chain seq x y z
N MET A 1 4.63 -16.87 4.89
CA MET A 1 4.33 -16.12 3.64
C MET A 1 5.59 -15.54 2.97
N PHE A 2 6.62 -15.14 3.73
CA PHE A 2 7.85 -14.51 3.21
C PHE A 2 9.12 -15.33 3.47
N LYS A 3 9.00 -16.67 3.52
CA LYS A 3 10.13 -17.56 3.81
C LYS A 3 11.29 -17.30 2.83
N SER A 4 12.49 -17.19 3.37
CA SER A 4 13.74 -16.96 2.61
C SER A 4 13.78 -15.63 1.86
N ARG A 5 12.99 -14.64 2.29
CA ARG A 5 13.02 -13.28 1.75
C ARG A 5 13.46 -12.30 2.81
N SER A 6 14.25 -11.34 2.38
CA SER A 6 14.78 -10.28 3.21
C SER A 6 14.12 -8.95 2.88
N ALA A 7 13.87 -8.13 3.90
CA ALA A 7 13.32 -6.79 3.71
C ALA A 7 14.08 -5.74 4.51
N TRP A 8 14.14 -4.54 3.94
CA TRP A 8 14.49 -3.31 4.64
C TRP A 8 13.22 -2.49 4.88
N PHE A 9 13.15 -1.84 6.03
CA PHE A 9 12.02 -1.03 6.46
C PHE A 9 12.49 0.39 6.77
N SER A 10 11.83 1.37 6.18
CA SER A 10 12.00 2.77 6.57
C SER A 10 11.56 3.00 8.02
N SER A 11 12.09 4.05 8.64
CA SER A 11 11.62 4.60 9.91
C SER A 11 10.15 5.03 9.87
N SER A 12 9.60 5.31 8.69
CA SER A 12 8.17 5.59 8.52
C SER A 12 7.29 4.36 8.73
N VAL A 13 7.81 3.14 8.55
CA VAL A 13 6.99 1.92 8.61
C VAL A 13 6.70 1.51 10.04
N SER A 14 5.43 1.20 10.31
CA SER A 14 4.94 0.76 11.62
C SER A 14 5.65 -0.52 12.13
N GLN A 15 5.75 -0.65 13.45
CA GLN A 15 6.34 -1.83 14.07
C GLN A 15 5.51 -3.10 13.84
N GLU A 16 4.20 -2.96 13.62
CA GLU A 16 3.28 -4.06 13.30
C GLU A 16 3.65 -4.72 11.97
N CYS A 17 3.86 -3.92 10.92
CA CYS A 17 4.30 -4.41 9.61
C CYS A 17 5.63 -5.20 9.69
N ARG A 18 6.59 -4.71 10.48
CA ARG A 18 7.88 -5.38 10.71
C ARG A 18 7.68 -6.71 11.44
N THR A 19 6.81 -6.73 12.44
CA THR A 19 6.49 -7.92 13.23
C THR A 19 5.79 -8.97 12.38
N PHE A 20 4.80 -8.57 11.59
CA PHE A 20 4.11 -9.43 10.63
C PHE A 20 5.08 -10.07 9.63
N TRP A 21 6.01 -9.29 9.06
CA TRP A 21 7.04 -9.80 8.15
C TRP A 21 7.86 -10.94 8.77
N ILE A 22 8.35 -10.75 10.00
CA ILE A 22 9.13 -11.75 10.75
C ILE A 22 8.28 -12.98 11.06
N GLN A 23 7.06 -12.80 11.58
CA GLN A 23 6.13 -13.90 11.90
C GLN A 23 5.82 -14.76 10.68
N GLN A 24 5.75 -14.13 9.51
CA GLN A 24 5.52 -14.80 8.24
C GLN A 24 6.78 -15.43 7.62
N GLY A 25 7.91 -15.43 8.35
CA GLY A 25 9.16 -16.12 8.01
C GLY A 25 10.16 -15.29 7.19
N GLY A 26 9.95 -13.97 7.10
CA GLY A 26 10.90 -13.05 6.47
C GLY A 26 12.04 -12.65 7.41
N THR A 27 13.15 -12.18 6.85
CA THR A 27 14.29 -11.65 7.61
C THR A 27 14.45 -10.14 7.38
N ILE A 28 15.05 -9.43 8.33
CA ILE A 28 15.39 -8.01 8.16
C ILE A 28 16.85 -7.91 7.72
N ALA A 29 17.10 -7.11 6.69
CA ALA A 29 18.43 -6.87 6.15
C ALA A 29 18.66 -5.36 5.87
N GLY A 30 19.91 -4.99 5.62
CA GLY A 30 20.24 -3.64 5.15
C GLY A 30 19.74 -3.42 3.72
N TRP A 31 19.38 -2.17 3.39
CA TRP A 31 18.72 -1.83 2.11
C TRP A 31 19.46 -2.28 0.84
N ARG A 32 20.80 -2.44 0.88
CA ARG A 32 21.60 -2.89 -0.26
C ARG A 32 21.54 -4.40 -0.53
N GLY A 33 21.16 -5.19 0.47
CA GLY A 33 21.10 -6.65 0.40
C GLY A 33 19.71 -7.21 0.65
N ALA A 34 18.71 -6.35 0.79
CA ALA A 34 17.32 -6.74 0.99
C ALA A 34 16.64 -7.03 -0.36
N ASP A 35 15.78 -8.05 -0.41
CA ASP A 35 14.96 -8.36 -1.58
C ASP A 35 13.81 -7.36 -1.75
N TYR A 36 13.32 -6.80 -0.64
CA TYR A 36 12.23 -5.83 -0.61
C TYR A 36 12.59 -4.61 0.22
N LEU A 37 12.14 -3.44 -0.21
CA LEU A 37 12.30 -2.19 0.53
C LEU A 37 10.91 -1.62 0.77
N PHE A 38 10.53 -1.43 2.02
CA PHE A 38 9.23 -0.91 2.39
C PHE A 38 9.34 0.47 3.05
N SER A 39 8.46 1.39 2.66
CA SER A 39 8.27 2.70 3.28
C SER A 39 6.81 3.09 3.29
N GLU A 40 6.38 3.90 4.25
CA GLU A 40 5.03 4.52 4.28
C GLU A 40 5.07 5.94 3.72
N ASP A 41 6.23 6.58 3.77
CA ASP A 41 6.38 7.97 3.36
C ASP A 41 7.62 8.13 2.47
N ALA A 42 7.36 8.60 1.24
CA ALA A 42 8.39 8.89 0.26
C ALA A 42 9.25 10.11 0.65
N ALA A 43 8.76 11.00 1.50
CA ALA A 43 9.48 12.14 2.04
C ALA A 43 10.32 11.79 3.28
N CYS A 44 10.21 10.56 3.80
CA CYS A 44 11.00 10.13 4.93
C CYS A 44 12.50 10.15 4.59
N ALA A 45 13.33 10.69 5.49
CA ALA A 45 14.75 10.98 5.21
C ALA A 45 15.57 9.74 4.79
N ASP A 46 15.25 8.56 5.32
CA ASP A 46 15.93 7.32 4.94
C ASP A 46 15.49 6.80 3.57
N THR A 47 14.25 7.05 3.18
CA THR A 47 13.67 6.72 1.88
C THR A 47 14.18 7.67 0.81
N LEU A 48 14.24 8.98 1.10
CA LEU A 48 14.88 9.98 0.24
C LEU A 48 16.33 9.62 -0.07
N ARG A 49 17.09 9.18 0.94
CA ARG A 49 18.48 8.73 0.75
C ARG A 49 18.58 7.57 -0.26
N ILE A 50 17.57 6.70 -0.34
CA ILE A 50 17.52 5.63 -1.33
C ILE A 50 17.20 6.19 -2.70
N PHE A 51 16.21 7.08 -2.83
CA PHE A 51 15.85 7.71 -4.10
C PHE A 51 16.99 8.53 -4.72
N GLU A 52 17.78 9.21 -3.89
CA GLU A 52 18.97 9.97 -4.33
C GLU A 52 20.18 9.06 -4.62
N SER A 53 20.09 7.77 -4.27
CA SER A 53 21.21 6.85 -4.46
C SER A 53 21.40 6.47 -5.92
N LYS A 54 22.66 6.24 -6.32
CA LYS A 54 23.01 5.70 -7.65
C LYS A 54 22.37 4.34 -7.96
N CYS A 55 21.96 3.59 -6.93
CA CYS A 55 21.31 2.29 -7.11
C CYS A 55 19.87 2.47 -7.63
N PHE A 56 19.16 3.46 -7.10
CA PHE A 56 17.81 3.81 -7.56
C PHE A 56 17.86 4.43 -8.96
N LEU A 57 18.75 5.41 -9.20
CA LEU A 57 18.92 6.06 -10.51
C LEU A 57 19.39 5.13 -11.65
N ARG A 58 19.78 3.90 -11.34
CA ARG A 58 20.18 2.87 -12.31
C ARG A 58 19.14 1.73 -12.38
N ASP A 59 17.93 1.97 -11.90
CA ASP A 59 16.80 1.03 -11.86
C ASP A 59 17.13 -0.31 -11.19
N LYS A 60 18.02 -0.30 -10.18
CA LYS A 60 18.44 -1.51 -9.47
C LYS A 60 17.63 -1.80 -8.23
N VAL A 61 16.86 -0.83 -7.75
CA VAL A 61 16.15 -0.89 -6.47
C VAL A 61 14.80 -0.22 -6.65
N THR A 62 13.76 -0.86 -6.10
CA THR A 62 12.39 -0.33 -6.06
C THR A 62 11.94 -0.28 -4.61
N VAL A 63 11.33 0.84 -4.22
CA VAL A 63 10.70 0.99 -2.89
C VAL A 63 9.21 0.71 -3.05
N PHE A 64 8.63 -0.01 -2.09
CA PHE A 64 7.22 -0.36 -2.03
C PHE A 64 6.54 0.29 -0.82
N HIS A 65 5.26 0.61 -0.95
CA HIS A 65 4.44 1.09 0.13
C HIS A 65 4.14 -0.05 1.13
N SER A 66 4.25 0.22 2.44
CA SER A 66 4.07 -0.82 3.48
C SER A 66 2.65 -1.41 3.52
N LEU A 67 1.63 -0.67 3.05
CA LEU A 67 0.24 -1.13 2.91
C LEU A 67 0.12 -2.48 2.19
N PHE A 68 1.10 -2.83 1.36
CA PHE A 68 1.23 -4.15 0.77
C PHE A 68 1.17 -5.27 1.83
N LEU A 69 1.87 -5.10 2.95
CA LEU A 69 1.96 -6.06 4.04
C LEU A 69 0.63 -6.17 4.78
N THR A 70 0.01 -5.04 5.13
CA THR A 70 -1.32 -5.01 5.75
C THR A 70 -2.37 -5.65 4.84
N THR A 71 -2.29 -5.42 3.53
CA THR A 71 -3.19 -6.07 2.56
C THR A 71 -2.95 -7.58 2.49
N CYS A 72 -1.69 -8.01 2.50
CA CYS A 72 -1.33 -9.43 2.55
C CYS A 72 -1.81 -10.11 3.82
N GLU A 73 -1.76 -9.41 4.96
CA GLU A 73 -2.26 -9.86 6.24
C GLU A 73 -3.78 -10.07 6.20
N GLY A 74 -4.54 -9.07 5.74
CA GLY A 74 -6.00 -9.18 5.62
C GLY A 74 -6.45 -10.31 4.69
N ARG A 75 -5.73 -10.53 3.58
CA ARG A 75 -6.03 -11.61 2.61
C ARG A 75 -5.42 -12.96 2.97
N GLN A 76 -4.56 -13.03 3.98
CA GLN A 76 -3.77 -14.21 4.35
C GLN A 76 -3.01 -14.84 3.16
N SER A 77 -2.66 -14.06 2.12
CA SER A 77 -2.03 -14.58 0.91
C SER A 77 -1.20 -13.56 0.14
N PHE A 78 0.11 -13.80 0.06
CA PHE A 78 1.05 -13.03 -0.77
C PHE A 78 0.81 -13.20 -2.27
N LYS A 79 0.32 -14.36 -2.72
CA LYS A 79 0.10 -14.62 -4.15
C LYS A 79 -1.12 -13.89 -4.70
N SER A 80 -2.01 -13.43 -3.82
CA SER A 80 -3.26 -12.75 -4.18
C SER A 80 -3.14 -11.23 -4.28
N VAL A 81 -1.98 -10.67 -3.90
CA VAL A 81 -1.72 -9.23 -3.89
C VAL A 81 -0.60 -8.94 -4.88
N CYS A 82 -0.89 -8.11 -5.89
CA CYS A 82 0.11 -7.69 -6.86
C CYS A 82 1.00 -6.61 -6.23
N ILE A 83 2.25 -6.96 -5.91
CA ILE A 83 3.20 -6.01 -5.30
C ILE A 83 3.48 -4.79 -6.20
N GLY A 84 3.32 -4.94 -7.52
CA GLY A 84 3.51 -3.84 -8.49
C GLY A 84 2.53 -2.68 -8.29
N HIS A 85 1.38 -2.90 -7.65
CA HIS A 85 0.44 -1.82 -7.34
C HIS A 85 0.88 -0.97 -6.16
N TYR A 86 1.89 -1.42 -5.42
CA TYR A 86 2.41 -0.77 -4.23
C TYR A 86 3.80 -0.18 -4.47
N VAL A 87 4.23 0.04 -5.72
CA VAL A 87 5.48 0.76 -5.98
C VAL A 87 5.35 2.18 -5.43
N LEU A 88 6.25 2.59 -4.54
CA LEU A 88 6.29 3.93 -3.96
C LEU A 88 7.27 4.80 -4.76
N PRO A 89 6.78 5.66 -5.67
CA PRO A 89 7.67 6.57 -6.39
C PRO A 89 8.06 7.78 -5.53
N PRO A 90 9.10 8.53 -5.91
CA PRO A 90 9.45 9.79 -5.25
C PRO A 90 8.28 10.77 -5.19
N ALA A 91 8.21 11.59 -4.15
CA ALA A 91 7.07 12.50 -3.91
C ALA A 91 6.72 13.39 -5.12
N SER A 92 7.73 13.93 -5.81
CA SER A 92 7.52 14.74 -7.02
C SER A 92 6.82 13.96 -8.14
N VAL A 93 7.12 12.68 -8.27
CA VAL A 93 6.47 11.79 -9.25
C VAL A 93 5.05 11.44 -8.80
N GLN A 94 4.81 11.30 -7.49
CA GLN A 94 3.47 11.09 -6.97
C GLN A 94 2.56 12.27 -7.31
N ASP A 95 3.04 13.51 -7.21
CA ASP A 95 2.26 14.70 -7.55
C ASP A 95 1.85 14.72 -9.03
N GLU A 96 2.75 14.33 -9.92
CA GLU A 96 2.45 14.18 -11.34
C GLU A 96 1.44 13.05 -11.59
N VAL A 97 1.58 11.91 -10.92
CA VAL A 97 0.63 10.78 -11.02
C VAL A 97 -0.75 11.19 -10.52
N ARG A 98 -0.84 11.92 -9.41
CA ARG A 98 -2.10 12.48 -8.89
C ARG A 98 -2.77 13.38 -9.91
N HIS A 99 -1.98 14.20 -10.60
CA HIS A 99 -2.48 15.12 -11.61
C HIS A 99 -3.00 14.40 -12.87
N VAL A 100 -2.32 13.33 -13.30
CA VAL A 100 -2.60 12.67 -14.59
C VAL A 100 -3.55 11.47 -14.47
N VAL A 101 -3.36 10.63 -13.45
CA VAL A 101 -4.06 9.36 -13.26
C VAL A 101 -5.05 9.43 -12.11
N GLY A 102 -4.71 10.19 -11.07
CA GLY A 102 -5.50 10.30 -9.84
C GLY A 102 -4.77 9.71 -8.63
N ARG A 103 -5.53 9.47 -7.56
CA ARG A 103 -5.00 9.06 -6.27
C ARG A 103 -4.31 7.70 -6.29
N LEU A 104 -3.32 7.56 -5.42
CA LEU A 104 -2.61 6.30 -5.21
C LEU A 104 -3.41 5.40 -4.26
N ILE A 105 -3.24 4.08 -4.38
CA ILE A 105 -4.07 3.10 -3.65
C ILE A 105 -3.93 3.15 -2.12
N TRP A 106 -2.88 3.80 -1.62
CA TRP A 106 -2.61 4.00 -0.20
C TRP A 106 -3.04 5.37 0.32
N GLU A 107 -3.65 6.20 -0.53
CA GLU A 107 -4.25 7.46 -0.14
C GLU A 107 -5.70 7.19 0.23
N SER A 108 -5.96 7.08 1.52
CA SER A 108 -7.32 7.02 2.06
C SER A 108 -8.10 8.28 1.67
N GLU A 109 -9.40 8.13 1.43
CA GLU A 109 -10.30 9.25 1.66
C GLU A 109 -10.35 9.44 3.17
N ASP A 110 -9.70 10.47 3.70
CA ASP A 110 -10.04 10.93 5.04
C ASP A 110 -11.56 11.13 5.05
N GLU A 111 -12.28 10.46 5.97
CA GLU A 111 -13.72 10.61 6.15
C GLU A 111 -14.09 12.10 6.17
N SER A 112 -14.65 12.59 5.07
CA SER A 112 -15.17 13.96 4.96
C SER A 112 -16.35 13.95 4.00
N SER A 113 -17.39 13.22 4.39
CA SER A 113 -18.77 13.66 4.27
C SER A 113 -19.63 12.70 5.08
N GLU A 114 -20.12 13.15 6.23
CA GLU A 114 -21.43 12.72 6.71
C GLU A 114 -22.41 13.00 5.56
N ALA A 115 -22.66 11.99 4.72
CA ALA A 115 -23.83 12.00 3.88
C ALA A 115 -25.00 11.92 4.84
N GLU A 116 -25.66 13.06 5.08
CA GLU A 116 -26.96 13.10 5.74
C GLU A 116 -27.86 12.06 5.07
N CYS A 117 -28.07 10.95 5.77
CA CYS A 117 -29.11 10.01 5.42
C CYS A 117 -30.41 10.68 5.82
N SER A 118 -31.00 11.44 4.89
CA SER A 118 -32.36 11.93 5.00
C SER A 118 -33.25 10.71 5.23
N GLN A 119 -33.76 10.57 6.45
CA GLN A 119 -34.78 9.58 6.78
C GLN A 119 -36.08 10.02 6.12
N ASP A 120 -36.30 9.61 4.88
CA ASP A 120 -37.65 9.55 4.34
C ASP A 120 -38.34 8.28 4.83
N GLU A 121 -39.50 8.50 5.45
CA GLU A 121 -40.36 7.52 6.08
C GLU A 121 -40.71 6.36 5.15
N PHE A 122 -40.63 5.15 5.70
CA PHE A 122 -41.16 3.91 5.13
C PHE A 122 -42.64 4.05 4.77
N THR A 123 -43.00 3.79 3.52
CA THR A 123 -44.27 3.11 3.22
C THR A 123 -44.04 1.92 2.30
N GLU A 124 -44.74 0.86 2.68
CA GLU A 124 -44.59 -0.55 2.35
C GLU A 124 -45.11 -0.86 0.92
N GLY A 125 -44.39 -1.65 0.12
CA GLY A 125 -44.94 -2.12 -1.17
C GLY A 125 -43.97 -2.85 -2.12
N ASP A 126 -44.10 -4.17 -2.16
CA ASP A 126 -43.90 -5.08 -3.30
C ASP A 126 -42.53 -5.30 -3.99
N LYS A 127 -41.98 -6.49 -3.69
CA LYS A 127 -41.43 -7.52 -4.60
C LYS A 127 -40.85 -7.05 -5.95
N SER A 128 -39.52 -7.06 -6.07
CA SER A 128 -38.85 -7.57 -7.29
C SER A 128 -37.36 -7.86 -7.09
N ARG A 129 -36.93 -8.99 -7.66
CA ARG A 129 -35.54 -9.49 -7.71
C ARG A 129 -34.65 -8.48 -8.43
N SER A 130 -33.60 -8.01 -7.78
CA SER A 130 -32.50 -7.31 -8.45
C SER A 130 -31.15 -7.83 -7.98
N LYS A 131 -30.35 -8.16 -8.98
CA LYS A 131 -29.06 -8.83 -8.92
C LYS A 131 -28.02 -7.93 -8.27
N CYS A 132 -27.18 -8.48 -7.41
CA CYS A 132 -25.92 -7.85 -7.04
C CYS A 132 -25.02 -7.84 -8.30
N VAL A 133 -24.78 -6.66 -8.86
CA VAL A 133 -23.78 -6.46 -9.90
C VAL A 133 -22.65 -5.66 -9.25
N ILE A 134 -21.57 -6.36 -8.92
CA ILE A 134 -20.28 -5.73 -8.66
C ILE A 134 -19.65 -5.54 -10.04
N GLN A 135 -19.41 -4.28 -10.43
CA GLN A 135 -18.69 -3.94 -11.65
C GLN A 135 -17.26 -3.52 -11.28
N TRP A 136 -16.32 -4.02 -12.09
CA TRP A 136 -14.87 -4.00 -11.92
C TRP A 136 -14.25 -2.61 -11.86
#